data_AF-A0A1M4ZE40-F1
#
_entry.id   AF-A0A1M4ZE40-F1
#
_cell.length_a   1.000
_cell.length_b   1.000
_cell.length_c   1.000
_cell.angle_alpha   90.00
_cell.angle_beta   90.00
_cell.angle_gamma   90.00
#
_symmetry.space_group_name_H-M   'P 1'
#
loop_
_entity.id
_entity.type
_entity.pdbx_description
1 polymer ?
#
loop_
_entity_poly.entity_id
_entity_poly.type
_entity_poly.pdbx_seq_one_letter_code
_entity_poly.pdbx_strand_id
1 'polypeptide(L)'
;MPDIQITEPKIYLNDNRRKNWFWDYNDVFSSDLSDKAKLVRLFLARCANGDCQSWPSLNYIAKCCGISKPTVIKAIHELEEKGWIQKTIRIRPNQEHESTVYALLDPPKTDEGSNLPPVKTEPEEEGDWWKRDCWK
;
A
#
# COMPACT_ATOMS: atom_id res chain seq x y z
N MET A 1 53.90 10.76 -28.21
CA MET A 1 53.13 11.15 -27.02
C MET A 1 52.07 10.09 -26.81
N PRO A 2 51.97 9.42 -25.65
CA PRO A 2 50.93 8.42 -25.43
C PRO A 2 49.61 9.11 -25.02
N ASP A 3 48.52 8.62 -25.60
CA ASP A 3 47.16 9.11 -25.40
C ASP A 3 46.71 8.94 -23.95
N ILE A 4 46.22 10.04 -23.35
CA ILE A 4 45.66 10.05 -22.00
C ILE A 4 44.28 9.38 -22.08
N GLN A 5 44.21 8.13 -21.63
CA GLN A 5 42.94 7.43 -21.40
C GLN A 5 42.25 8.09 -20.20
N ILE A 6 41.29 8.97 -20.47
CA ILE A 6 40.41 9.52 -19.43
C ILE A 6 39.44 8.40 -19.04
N THR A 7 39.81 7.62 -18.03
CA THR A 7 38.92 6.65 -17.40
C THR A 7 37.81 7.44 -16.69
N GLU A 8 36.59 7.39 -17.19
CA GLU A 8 35.44 7.98 -16.50
C GLU A 8 35.40 7.46 -15.05
N PRO A 9 35.26 8.33 -14.02
CA PRO A 9 35.01 7.85 -12.68
C PRO A 9 33.61 7.23 -12.68
N LYS A 10 33.54 5.89 -12.65
CA LYS A 10 32.29 5.19 -12.30
C LYS A 10 31.92 5.62 -10.88
N ILE A 11 30.98 6.55 -10.77
CA ILE A 11 30.35 6.95 -9.52
C ILE A 11 29.49 5.76 -9.08
N TYR A 12 30.10 4.83 -8.34
CA TYR A 12 29.34 3.79 -7.67
C TYR A 12 28.56 4.47 -6.55
N LEU A 13 27.23 4.51 -6.66
CA LEU A 13 26.35 4.85 -5.55
C LEU A 13 26.49 3.73 -4.50
N ASN A 14 27.50 3.87 -3.64
CA ASN A 14 27.73 2.92 -2.56
C ASN A 14 26.76 3.30 -1.44
N ASP A 15 25.54 2.77 -1.50
CA ASP A 15 24.54 3.00 -0.48
C ASP A 15 24.95 2.28 0.82
N ASN A 16 25.75 2.97 1.64
CA ASN A 16 26.22 2.52 2.95
C ASN A 16 25.13 2.64 4.05
N ARG A 17 23.86 2.88 3.68
CA ARG A 17 22.76 2.95 4.67
C ARG A 17 22.53 1.57 5.29
N ARG A 18 22.22 1.54 6.60
CA ARG A 18 21.79 0.30 7.27
C ARG A 18 20.53 -0.23 6.57
N LYS A 19 20.47 -1.55 6.29
CA LYS A 19 19.44 -2.26 5.47
C LYS A 19 18.00 -2.25 6.06
N ASN A 20 17.49 -1.10 6.48
CA ASN A 20 16.17 -0.95 7.10
C ASN A 20 15.45 0.27 6.52
N TRP A 21 15.46 0.40 5.19
CA TRP A 21 14.77 1.44 4.45
C TRP A 21 13.77 0.80 3.51
N PHE A 22 12.67 1.50 3.24
CA PHE A 22 11.65 1.11 2.28
C PHE A 22 11.61 2.16 1.18
N TRP A 23 11.18 1.73 -0.01
CA TRP A 23 10.89 2.56 -1.15
C TRP A 23 9.37 2.68 -1.31
N ASP A 24 8.91 3.88 -1.65
CA ASP A 24 7.53 4.13 -2.03
C ASP A 24 7.49 5.28 -3.04
N TYR A 25 6.35 5.47 -3.70
CA TYR A 25 6.17 6.54 -4.68
C TYR A 25 6.07 7.90 -3.99
N ASN A 26 6.82 8.89 -4.50
CA ASN A 26 6.73 10.28 -4.02
C ASN A 26 5.33 10.87 -4.20
N ASP A 27 4.57 10.35 -5.17
CA ASP A 27 3.20 10.75 -5.47
C ASP A 27 2.26 10.54 -4.27
N VAL A 28 2.60 9.67 -3.31
CA VAL A 28 1.86 9.54 -2.05
C VAL A 28 1.72 10.89 -1.35
N PHE A 29 2.75 11.74 -1.38
CA PHE A 29 2.69 13.07 -0.75
C PHE A 29 1.83 14.07 -1.54
N SER A 30 1.88 13.99 -2.87
CA SER A 30 1.11 14.84 -3.80
C SER A 30 -0.36 14.42 -3.94
N SER A 31 -0.71 13.21 -3.47
CA SER A 31 -2.07 12.69 -3.57
C SER A 31 -3.05 13.35 -2.59
N ASP A 32 -4.34 13.26 -2.94
CA ASP A 32 -5.47 13.68 -2.11
C ASP A 32 -5.78 12.74 -0.95
N LEU A 33 -4.84 11.85 -0.57
CA LEU A 33 -5.01 10.92 0.55
C LEU A 33 -5.06 11.67 1.89
N SER A 34 -5.88 11.18 2.83
CA SER A 34 -5.82 11.59 4.23
C SER A 34 -4.44 11.33 4.82
N ASP A 35 -4.00 12.15 5.77
CA ASP A 35 -2.76 11.95 6.53
C ASP A 35 -2.62 10.53 7.09
N LYS A 36 -3.74 9.95 7.52
CA LYS A 36 -3.78 8.59 8.06
C LYS A 36 -3.64 7.53 6.96
N ALA A 37 -4.24 7.77 5.80
CA ALA A 37 -4.11 6.89 4.63
C ALA A 37 -2.67 6.88 4.10
N LYS A 38 -2.03 8.05 3.98
CA LYS A 38 -0.60 8.16 3.63
C LYS A 38 0.27 7.37 4.61
N LEU A 39 0.02 7.52 5.91
CA LEU A 39 0.78 6.82 6.95
C LEU A 39 0.60 5.30 6.88
N VAL A 40 -0.62 4.80 6.66
CA VAL A 40 -0.88 3.37 6.46
C VAL A 40 -0.21 2.86 5.19
N ARG A 41 -0.24 3.61 4.07
CA ARG A 41 0.44 3.24 2.82
C ARG A 41 1.95 3.06 3.02
N LEU A 42 2.59 4.02 3.71
CA LEU A 42 4.02 3.95 4.04
C LEU A 42 4.35 2.75 4.95
N PHE A 43 3.46 2.44 5.90
CA PHE A 43 3.63 1.26 6.75
C PHE A 43 3.51 -0.04 5.94
N LEU A 44 2.55 -0.11 5.01
CA LEU A 44 2.42 -1.25 4.11
C LEU A 44 3.65 -1.39 3.20
N ALA A 45 4.19 -0.29 2.68
CA ALA A 45 5.46 -0.27 1.91
C ALA A 45 6.65 -0.77 2.73
N ARG A 46 6.69 -0.44 4.03
CA ARG A 46 7.68 -0.99 4.95
C ARG A 46 7.55 -2.49 5.17
N CYS A 47 6.32 -3.02 5.16
CA CYS A 47 6.03 -4.45 5.34
C CYS A 47 5.99 -5.24 4.03
N ALA A 48 6.02 -4.56 2.89
CA ALA A 48 5.96 -5.19 1.59
C ALA A 48 7.28 -5.92 1.30
N ASN A 49 7.15 -7.20 0.99
CA ASN A 49 8.28 -8.01 0.54
C ASN A 49 8.55 -7.78 -0.96
N GLY A 50 9.47 -8.54 -1.55
CA GLY A 50 9.85 -8.41 -2.97
C GLY A 50 8.69 -8.48 -3.98
N ASP A 51 7.56 -9.07 -3.60
CA ASP A 51 6.34 -9.17 -4.44
C ASP A 51 5.32 -8.05 -4.21
N CYS A 52 5.72 -6.96 -3.52
CA CYS A 52 4.84 -5.83 -3.16
C CYS A 52 3.59 -6.23 -2.34
N GLN A 53 3.62 -7.41 -1.72
CA GLN A 53 2.55 -7.97 -0.90
C GLN A 53 2.92 -7.93 0.57
N SER A 54 1.91 -7.67 1.40
CA SER A 54 2.04 -7.65 2.85
C SER A 54 0.86 -8.36 3.52
N TRP A 55 1.12 -9.04 4.63
CA TRP A 55 0.11 -9.74 5.45
C TRP A 55 -0.01 -9.19 6.89
N PRO A 56 0.10 -7.86 7.14
CA PRO A 56 -0.04 -7.34 8.49
C PRO A 56 -1.49 -7.46 8.98
N SER A 57 -1.65 -7.81 10.25
CA SER A 57 -2.98 -7.76 10.88
C SER A 57 -3.40 -6.31 11.13
N LEU A 58 -4.70 -6.02 11.08
CA LEU A 58 -5.23 -4.68 11.35
C LEU A 58 -4.79 -4.13 12.72
N ASN A 59 -4.72 -5.01 13.72
CA ASN A 59 -4.25 -4.65 15.07
C ASN A 59 -2.75 -4.31 15.08
N TYR A 60 -1.96 -4.98 14.24
CA TYR A 60 -0.53 -4.70 14.10
C TYR A 60 -0.30 -3.35 13.42
N ILE A 61 -1.05 -3.06 12.34
CA ILE A 61 -1.03 -1.73 11.68
C ILE A 61 -1.41 -0.65 12.68
N ALA A 62 -2.52 -0.82 13.40
CA ALA A 62 -2.99 0.12 14.42
C ALA A 62 -1.91 0.43 15.47
N LYS A 63 -1.26 -0.61 16.00
CA LYS A 63 -0.19 -0.49 17.00
C LYS A 63 1.04 0.24 16.45
N CYS A 64 1.49 -0.11 15.24
CA CYS A 64 2.67 0.51 14.64
C CYS A 64 2.42 1.96 14.22
N CYS A 65 1.21 2.25 13.74
CA CYS A 65 0.82 3.57 13.26
C CYS A 65 0.31 4.50 14.39
N GLY A 66 0.08 3.97 15.60
CA GLY A 66 -0.45 4.73 16.73
C GLY A 66 -1.89 5.23 16.50
N ILE A 67 -2.68 4.52 15.68
CA ILE A 67 -4.06 4.89 15.33
C ILE A 67 -5.04 3.80 15.76
N SER A 68 -6.29 4.19 15.96
CA SER A 68 -7.33 3.22 16.30
C SER A 68 -7.64 2.29 15.13
N LYS A 69 -7.96 1.03 15.42
CA LYS A 69 -8.41 0.03 14.44
C LYS A 69 -9.49 0.55 13.46
N PRO A 70 -10.56 1.25 13.89
CA PRO A 70 -11.53 1.82 12.95
C PRO A 70 -10.93 2.86 12.00
N THR A 71 -9.93 3.63 12.45
CA THR A 71 -9.22 4.59 11.58
C THR A 71 -8.36 3.86 10.55
N VAL A 72 -7.71 2.75 10.93
CA VAL A 72 -6.98 1.89 9.97
C VAL A 72 -7.91 1.38 8.89
N ILE A 73 -9.09 0.88 9.26
CA ILE A 73 -10.07 0.34 8.30
C ILE A 73 -10.50 1.44 7.32
N LYS A 74 -10.83 2.63 7.81
CA LYS A 74 -11.16 3.79 6.95
C LYS A 74 -10.02 4.18 6.01
N ALA A 75 -8.79 4.19 6.52
CA ALA A 75 -7.60 4.49 5.73
C ALA A 75 -7.36 3.46 4.62
N ILE A 76 -7.53 2.17 4.92
CA ILE A 76 -7.41 1.08 3.94
C ILE A 76 -8.50 1.22 2.86
N HIS A 77 -9.74 1.50 3.26
CA HIS A 77 -10.84 1.72 2.32
C HIS A 77 -10.56 2.89 1.39
N GLU A 78 -10.09 4.02 1.93
CA GLU A 78 -9.73 5.19 1.12
C GLU A 78 -8.60 4.88 0.13
N LEU A 79 -7.61 4.09 0.55
CA LEU A 79 -6.52 3.65 -0.32
C LEU A 79 -7.01 2.70 -1.42
N GLU A 80 -7.98 1.85 -1.12
CA GLU A 80 -8.58 0.91 -2.09
C GLU A 80 -9.47 1.66 -3.10
N GLU A 81 -10.34 2.57 -2.64
CA GLU A 81 -11.17 3.42 -3.51
C GLU A 81 -10.33 4.25 -4.47
N LYS A 82 -9.21 4.78 -3.98
CA LYS A 82 -8.27 5.56 -4.80
C LYS A 82 -7.30 4.69 -5.57
N GLY A 83 -7.37 3.35 -5.49
CA GLY A 83 -6.52 2.45 -6.29
C GLY A 83 -5.04 2.39 -5.89
N TRP A 84 -4.69 2.80 -4.67
CA TRP A 84 -3.31 2.74 -4.15
C TRP A 84 -2.93 1.37 -3.59
N ILE A 85 -3.93 0.59 -3.17
CA ILE A 85 -3.77 -0.77 -2.67
C ILE A 85 -4.87 -1.67 -3.21
N GLN A 86 -4.58 -2.97 -3.27
CA GLN A 86 -5.58 -4.00 -3.49
C GLN A 86 -5.62 -4.93 -2.28
N LYS A 87 -6.80 -5.10 -1.70
CA LYS A 87 -7.04 -6.07 -0.63
C LYS A 87 -7.51 -7.39 -1.24
N THR A 88 -6.92 -8.51 -0.81
CA THR A 88 -7.38 -9.85 -1.23
C THR A 88 -7.49 -10.74 0.00
N ILE A 89 -8.68 -11.29 0.22
CA ILE A 89 -8.93 -12.28 1.28
C ILE A 89 -8.71 -13.66 0.66
N ARG A 90 -7.69 -14.38 1.13
CA ARG A 90 -7.45 -15.76 0.70
C ARG A 90 -8.11 -16.72 1.68
N ILE A 91 -9.15 -17.40 1.20
CA ILE A 91 -9.78 -18.52 1.91
C ILE A 91 -9.12 -19.80 1.43
N ARG A 92 -8.50 -20.55 2.35
CA ARG A 92 -7.97 -21.89 2.02
C ARG A 92 -9.07 -22.91 2.30
N PRO A 93 -9.31 -23.89 1.40
CA PRO A 93 -10.44 -24.83 1.53
C PRO A 93 -10.41 -25.70 2.80
N ASN A 94 -9.29 -25.77 3.52
CA ASN A 94 -9.11 -26.60 4.73
C ASN A 94 -8.61 -25.82 5.96
N GLN A 95 -8.66 -24.49 5.98
CA GLN A 95 -8.17 -23.68 7.11
C GLN A 95 -9.19 -22.60 7.49
N GLU A 96 -9.56 -22.52 8.77
CA GLU A 96 -10.42 -21.46 9.35
C GLU A 96 -9.79 -20.05 9.29
N HIS A 97 -8.52 -19.93 8.89
CA HIS A 97 -7.80 -18.67 8.91
C HIS A 97 -7.84 -17.97 7.56
N GLU A 98 -8.58 -16.88 7.50
CA GLU A 98 -8.57 -15.91 6.42
C GLU A 98 -7.28 -15.08 6.48
N SER A 99 -6.37 -15.29 5.53
CA SER A 99 -5.20 -14.43 5.39
C SER A 99 -5.55 -13.26 4.48
N THR A 100 -5.58 -12.05 5.03
CA THR A 100 -5.71 -10.83 4.22
C THR A 100 -4.35 -10.45 3.66
N VAL A 101 -4.28 -10.32 2.35
CA VAL A 101 -3.11 -9.84 1.62
C VAL A 101 -3.39 -8.43 1.13
N TYR A 102 -2.48 -7.50 1.40
CA TYR A 102 -2.50 -6.17 0.82
C TYR A 102 -1.38 -6.09 -0.23
N ALA A 103 -1.78 -5.91 -1.49
CA ALA A 103 -0.85 -5.63 -2.58
C ALA A 103 -0.76 -4.11 -2.78
N LEU A 104 0.45 -3.59 -2.86
CA LEU A 104 0.70 -2.20 -3.20
C LEU A 104 0.59 -2.03 -4.70
N LEU A 105 -0.23 -1.08 -5.12
CA LEU A 105 -0.39 -0.72 -6.53
C LEU A 105 0.43 0.52 -6.86
N ASP A 106 0.71 0.66 -8.15
CA ASP A 106 1.29 1.88 -8.71
C ASP A 106 0.32 3.05 -8.48
N PRO A 107 0.86 4.27 -8.27
CA PRO A 107 0.04 5.46 -8.08
C PRO A 107 -0.90 5.56 -9.28
N PRO A 108 -2.22 5.72 -9.06
CA PRO A 108 -3.15 5.96 -10.14
C PRO A 108 -2.69 7.25 -10.80
N LYS A 109 -2.29 7.15 -12.07
CA LYS A 109 -2.05 8.34 -12.87
C LYS A 109 -3.39 9.05 -12.94
N THR A 110 -3.43 10.29 -12.48
CA THR A 110 -4.54 11.20 -12.73
C THR A 110 -4.56 11.48 -14.23
N ASP A 111 -5.05 10.51 -14.99
CA ASP A 111 -5.42 10.71 -16.38
C ASP A 111 -6.71 11.52 -16.33
N GLU A 112 -6.57 12.84 -16.29
CA GLU A 112 -7.67 13.73 -16.68
C GLU A 112 -8.06 13.39 -18.11
N GLY A 113 -9.05 12.52 -18.27
CA GLY A 113 -9.71 12.28 -19.55
C GLY A 113 -9.43 10.95 -20.24
N SER A 114 -9.67 9.82 -19.58
CA SER A 114 -10.28 8.70 -20.31
C SER A 114 -11.36 8.02 -19.48
N ASN A 115 -12.58 8.04 -20.02
CA ASN A 115 -13.73 7.30 -19.54
C ASN A 115 -13.42 5.79 -19.59
N LEU A 116 -12.83 5.23 -18.54
CA LEU A 116 -13.00 3.82 -18.25
C LEU A 116 -14.19 3.70 -17.29
N PRO A 117 -15.22 2.91 -17.63
CA PRO A 117 -16.27 2.62 -16.68
C PRO A 117 -15.63 1.97 -15.45
N PRO A 118 -16.15 2.27 -14.24
CA PRO A 118 -15.74 1.54 -13.05
C PRO A 118 -15.88 0.06 -13.38
N VAL A 119 -14.82 -0.73 -13.13
CA VAL A 119 -14.93 -2.19 -13.20
C VAL A 119 -15.99 -2.57 -12.20
N LYS A 120 -17.21 -2.75 -12.71
CA LYS A 120 -18.35 -3.29 -12.01
C LYS A 120 -18.03 -4.75 -11.71
N THR A 121 -17.45 -5.00 -10.55
CA THR A 121 -17.94 -6.12 -9.74
C THR A 121 -19.20 -5.61 -9.03
N GLU A 122 -20.33 -5.58 -9.76
CA GLU A 122 -21.67 -5.43 -9.17
C GLU A 122 -22.26 -6.84 -8.99
N PRO A 123 -23.20 -7.07 -8.06
CA PRO A 123 -23.28 -6.56 -6.69
C PRO A 123 -23.58 -7.74 -5.73
N GLU A 124 -22.81 -7.90 -4.65
CA GLU A 124 -23.33 -8.64 -3.49
C GLU A 124 -23.66 -7.63 -2.42
N GLU A 125 -24.93 -7.66 -2.01
CA GLU A 125 -25.55 -6.87 -0.96
C GLU A 125 -24.85 -7.13 0.40
N GLU A 126 -23.65 -6.62 0.59
CA GLU A 126 -23.02 -6.60 1.91
C GLU A 126 -22.90 -5.16 2.35
N GLY A 127 -23.85 -4.79 3.21
CA GLY A 127 -24.06 -3.43 3.70
C GLY A 127 -22.84 -2.80 4.35
N ASP A 128 -23.01 -1.59 4.85
CA ASP A 128 -22.05 -0.91 5.72
C ASP A 128 -21.65 -1.78 6.94
N TRP A 129 -20.78 -2.77 6.76
CA TRP A 129 -20.30 -3.71 7.77
C TRP A 129 -19.42 -3.03 8.82
N TRP A 130 -18.98 -1.79 8.55
CA TRP A 130 -18.27 -0.94 9.49
C TRP A 130 -19.17 0.08 10.21
N LYS A 131 -20.42 0.29 9.75
CA LYS A 131 -21.42 1.11 10.48
C LYS A 131 -22.40 0.26 11.29
N ARG A 132 -22.45 -1.06 11.10
CA ARG A 132 -23.26 -1.95 11.92
C ARG A 132 -22.53 -2.27 13.23
N ASP A 133 -23.18 -1.88 14.32
CA ASP A 133 -22.82 -2.06 15.73
C ASP A 133 -21.96 -3.30 16.03
N CYS A 134 -20.76 -3.08 16.56
CA CYS A 134 -20.00 -4.12 17.24
C CYS A 134 -19.09 -3.50 18.33
N TRP A 135 -19.73 -2.83 19.29
CA TRP A 135 -19.18 -2.60 20.63
C TRP A 135 -20.30 -2.75 21.66
N LYS A 136 -20.52 -3.99 22.09
CA LYS A 136 -21.03 -4.37 23.40
C LYS A 136 -20.11 -5.42 23.99
#